data_AF-A0A954ED85-F1
#
_entry.id   AF-A0A954ED85-F1
#
_cell.length_a   1.000
_cell.length_b   1.000
_cell.length_c   1.000
_cell.angle_alpha   90.00
_cell.angle_beta   90.00
_cell.angle_gamma   90.00
#
_symmetry.space_group_name_H-M   'P 1'
#
loop_
_entity.id
_entity.type
_entity.pdbx_description
1 polymer ?
#
loop_
_entity_poly.entity_id
_entity_poly.type
_entity_poly.pdbx_seq_one_letter_code
_entity_poly.pdbx_strand_id
1 'polypeptide(L)'
;MSTPDSGSTPPVAPPKKYVRAVGPNLRKLLYFIFVLFALMFANSCYLALVTFLEWLREETYQDYYYQYMFLIHLVLGAVLILPVVIFGFVHMWNTRNRRNRRAVRIGYALFTVSLVLLITGVLLVRVTGFDLKNPLARSTVYWLHVITPLALVWLYWLHRIAGPRIKWAIGLRFAGVASVGIAGIVLFQMQDPRQWNAVGPESGSQYFEPSLARTTSGNFIPAESLMKDDY
;
A
#
# COMPACT_ATOMS: atom_id res chain seq x y z
N MET A 1 28.21 -27.52 73.29
CA MET A 1 27.78 -28.28 72.10
C MET A 1 26.86 -27.35 71.33
N SER A 2 27.43 -26.58 70.40
CA SER A 2 26.75 -25.47 69.73
C SER A 2 26.10 -25.98 68.44
N THR A 3 24.78 -25.90 68.34
CA THR A 3 24.01 -26.25 67.14
C THR A 3 24.28 -25.22 66.04
N PRO A 4 24.56 -25.62 64.79
CA PRO A 4 24.79 -24.68 63.71
C PRO A 4 23.47 -24.05 63.27
N ASP A 5 23.51 -22.74 63.10
CA ASP A 5 22.43 -21.90 62.61
C ASP A 5 22.10 -22.30 61.16
N SER A 6 20.85 -22.72 60.93
CA SER A 6 20.40 -23.18 59.62
C SER A 6 20.06 -21.95 58.78
N GLY A 7 21.03 -21.54 57.94
CA GLY A 7 20.89 -20.43 57.00
C GLY A 7 19.64 -20.56 56.15
N SER A 8 18.63 -19.75 56.47
CA SER A 8 17.40 -19.61 55.68
C SER A 8 17.76 -19.03 54.32
N THR A 9 17.65 -19.84 53.27
CA THR A 9 17.78 -19.39 51.89
C THR A 9 16.65 -18.40 51.59
N PRO A 10 16.93 -17.18 51.08
CA PRO A 10 15.87 -16.22 50.81
C PRO A 10 14.91 -16.76 49.74
N PRO A 11 13.59 -16.50 49.86
CA PRO A 11 12.59 -17.04 48.97
C PRO A 11 12.83 -16.53 47.54
N VAL A 12 13.05 -17.47 46.62
CA VAL A 12 13.17 -17.19 45.19
C VAL A 12 11.82 -16.61 44.72
N ALA A 13 11.83 -15.33 44.35
CA ALA A 13 10.63 -14.66 43.87
C ALA A 13 10.00 -15.43 42.69
N PRO A 14 8.68 -15.62 42.66
CA PRO A 14 8.03 -16.43 41.64
C PRO A 14 8.28 -15.84 40.24
N PRO A 15 8.52 -16.69 39.22
CA PRO A 15 8.79 -16.21 37.88
C PRO A 15 7.60 -15.39 37.37
N LYS A 16 7.85 -14.12 37.02
CA LYS A 16 6.82 -13.22 36.48
C LYS A 16 6.16 -13.88 35.26
N LYS A 17 4.86 -14.17 35.39
CA LYS A 17 4.03 -14.74 34.32
C LYS A 17 4.22 -13.93 33.03
N TYR A 18 4.62 -14.58 31.95
CA TYR A 18 4.82 -13.92 30.65
C TYR A 18 3.47 -13.39 30.13
N VAL A 19 3.25 -12.09 30.25
CA VAL A 19 2.09 -11.41 29.66
C VAL A 19 2.46 -11.01 28.23
N ARG A 20 1.69 -11.50 27.25
CA ARG A 20 1.85 -11.12 25.84
C ARG A 20 1.66 -9.62 25.68
N ALA A 21 2.52 -8.98 24.87
CA ALA A 21 2.46 -7.54 24.61
C ALA A 21 1.16 -7.11 23.88
N VAL A 22 0.55 -8.06 23.18
CA VAL A 22 -0.66 -7.85 22.39
C VAL A 22 -1.75 -8.74 22.95
N GLY A 23 -2.75 -8.12 23.59
CA GLY A 23 -3.97 -8.78 24.08
C GLY A 23 -4.84 -9.34 22.94
N PRO A 24 -5.90 -10.09 23.25
CA PRO A 24 -6.74 -10.75 22.25
C PRO A 24 -7.41 -9.76 21.28
N ASN A 25 -7.96 -8.65 21.79
CA ASN A 25 -8.61 -7.62 20.95
C ASN A 25 -7.58 -6.84 20.11
N LEU A 26 -6.44 -6.49 20.71
CA LEU A 26 -5.35 -5.80 20.00
C LEU A 26 -4.74 -6.67 18.89
N ARG A 27 -4.80 -8.00 19.02
CA ARG A 27 -4.37 -8.95 17.98
C ARG A 27 -5.32 -8.97 16.79
N LYS A 28 -6.64 -8.92 17.02
CA LYS A 28 -7.63 -8.81 15.94
C LYS A 28 -7.40 -7.53 15.14
N LEU A 29 -7.22 -6.41 15.85
CA LEU A 29 -6.88 -5.13 15.22
C LEU A 29 -5.57 -5.20 14.42
N LEU A 30 -4.54 -5.85 14.95
CA LEU A 30 -3.28 -6.05 14.23
C LEU A 30 -3.46 -6.84 12.93
N TYR A 31 -4.26 -7.92 12.94
CA TYR A 31 -4.53 -8.67 11.71
C TYR A 31 -5.31 -7.84 10.70
N PHE A 32 -6.30 -7.06 11.16
CA PHE A 32 -7.02 -6.12 10.31
C PHE A 32 -6.07 -5.10 9.65
N ILE A 33 -5.16 -4.51 10.42
CA ILE A 33 -4.12 -3.61 9.90
C ILE A 33 -3.23 -4.32 8.89
N PHE A 34 -2.80 -5.56 9.14
CA PHE A 34 -1.96 -6.29 8.19
C PHE A 34 -2.69 -6.60 6.87
N VAL A 35 -3.98 -6.93 6.91
CA VAL A 35 -4.77 -7.13 5.69
C VAL A 35 -4.89 -5.83 4.91
N LEU A 36 -5.27 -4.72 5.56
CA LEU A 36 -5.35 -3.41 4.91
C LEU A 36 -4.01 -2.96 4.34
N PHE A 37 -2.93 -3.12 5.09
CA PHE A 37 -1.58 -2.77 4.63
C PHE A 37 -1.17 -3.61 3.42
N ALA A 38 -1.49 -4.90 3.41
CA ALA A 38 -1.20 -5.78 2.29
C ALA A 38 -1.95 -5.34 1.02
N LEU A 39 -3.24 -5.02 1.13
CA LEU A 39 -4.05 -4.49 0.02
C LEU A 39 -3.51 -3.14 -0.47
N MET A 40 -3.17 -2.24 0.46
CA MET A 40 -2.58 -0.94 0.13
C MET A 40 -1.26 -1.09 -0.62
N PHE A 41 -0.40 -1.99 -0.15
CA PHE A 41 0.90 -2.24 -0.75
C PHE A 41 0.74 -2.75 -2.19
N ALA A 42 -0.14 -3.73 -2.41
CA ALA A 42 -0.43 -4.25 -3.74
C ALA A 42 -0.97 -3.17 -4.69
N ASN A 43 -1.92 -2.35 -4.22
CA ASN A 43 -2.47 -1.24 -4.99
C ASN A 43 -1.39 -0.18 -5.31
N SER A 44 -0.53 0.16 -4.35
CA SER A 44 0.58 1.10 -4.55
C SER A 44 1.60 0.57 -5.57
N CYS A 45 1.93 -0.73 -5.50
CA CYS A 45 2.79 -1.38 -6.48
C CYS A 45 2.19 -1.33 -7.88
N TYR A 46 0.88 -1.55 -8.01
CA TYR A 46 0.17 -1.40 -9.28
C TYR A 46 0.28 0.02 -9.84
N LEU A 47 -0.05 1.05 -9.04
CA LEU A 47 0.01 2.46 -9.47
C LEU A 47 1.43 2.87 -9.88
N ALA A 48 2.43 2.46 -9.09
CA ALA A 48 3.83 2.69 -9.39
C ALA A 48 4.27 1.99 -10.68
N LEU A 49 3.83 0.75 -10.90
CA LEU A 49 4.18 -0.03 -12.09
C LEU A 49 3.58 0.57 -13.37
N VAL A 50 2.30 0.96 -13.37
CA VAL A 50 1.68 1.64 -14.52
C VAL A 50 2.41 2.95 -14.84
N THR A 51 2.69 3.76 -13.81
CA THR A 51 3.42 5.02 -13.98
C THR A 51 4.84 4.79 -14.52
N PHE A 52 5.51 3.72 -14.07
CA PHE A 52 6.83 3.34 -14.56
C PHE A 52 6.79 2.84 -16.02
N LEU A 53 5.78 2.06 -16.39
CA LEU A 53 5.61 1.57 -17.76
C LEU A 53 5.30 2.70 -18.74
N GLU A 54 4.47 3.66 -18.33
CA GLU A 54 4.19 4.88 -19.10
C GLU A 54 5.48 5.70 -19.31
N TRP A 55 6.28 5.89 -18.25
CA TRP A 55 7.59 6.53 -18.36
C TRP A 55 8.55 5.78 -19.29
N LEU A 56 8.50 4.44 -19.30
CA LEU A 56 9.39 3.60 -20.11
C LEU A 56 8.97 3.52 -21.59
N ARG A 57 7.66 3.53 -21.88
CA ARG A 57 7.10 3.30 -23.22
C ARG A 57 6.64 4.58 -23.92
N GLU A 58 6.60 5.71 -23.21
CA GLU A 58 6.06 6.99 -23.71
C GLU A 58 4.61 6.89 -24.20
N GLU A 59 3.87 5.87 -23.72
CA GLU A 59 2.46 5.63 -24.01
C GLU A 59 1.61 5.90 -22.76
N THR A 60 0.44 6.52 -22.93
CA THR A 60 -0.46 6.82 -21.80
C THR A 60 -1.25 5.58 -21.37
N TYR A 61 -0.99 5.09 -20.16
CA TYR A 61 -1.72 3.96 -19.56
C TYR A 61 -2.60 4.38 -18.37
N GLN A 62 -2.55 5.65 -17.95
CA GLN A 62 -3.40 6.21 -16.89
C GLN A 62 -4.85 6.47 -17.34
N ASP A 63 -5.59 5.40 -17.61
CA ASP A 63 -6.99 5.41 -18.02
C ASP A 63 -7.99 5.55 -16.85
N TYR A 64 -9.29 5.37 -17.12
CA TYR A 64 -10.34 5.37 -16.10
C TYR A 64 -10.11 4.34 -14.99
N TYR A 65 -9.53 3.17 -15.33
CA TYR A 65 -9.26 2.14 -14.35
C TYR A 65 -8.13 2.55 -13.40
N TYR A 66 -7.09 3.22 -13.91
CA TYR A 66 -6.06 3.84 -13.07
C TYR A 66 -6.67 4.85 -12.08
N GLN A 67 -7.64 5.67 -12.51
CA GLN A 67 -8.32 6.63 -11.62
C GLN A 67 -9.12 5.93 -10.51
N TYR A 68 -9.81 4.81 -10.81
CA TYR A 68 -10.47 4.00 -9.78
C TYR A 68 -9.47 3.38 -8.81
N MET A 69 -8.34 2.87 -9.30
CA MET A 69 -7.30 2.32 -8.44
C MET A 69 -6.64 3.38 -7.56
N PHE A 70 -6.48 4.60 -8.08
CA PHE A 70 -6.07 5.75 -7.28
C PHE A 70 -7.13 6.08 -6.22
N LEU A 71 -8.42 6.13 -6.57
CA LEU A 71 -9.50 6.34 -5.58
C LEU A 71 -9.49 5.26 -4.48
N ILE A 72 -9.30 3.99 -4.86
CA ILE A 72 -9.17 2.88 -3.91
C ILE A 72 -7.97 3.12 -2.97
N HIS A 73 -6.84 3.60 -3.49
CA HIS A 73 -5.68 3.98 -2.67
C HIS A 73 -6.08 5.02 -1.60
N LEU A 74 -6.80 6.06 -2.00
CA LEU A 74 -7.26 7.12 -1.09
C LEU A 74 -8.20 6.56 -0.01
N VAL A 75 -9.19 5.75 -0.42
CA VAL A 75 -10.17 5.17 0.51
C VAL A 75 -9.50 4.20 1.49
N LEU A 76 -8.67 3.29 1.00
CA LEU A 76 -7.90 2.38 1.85
C LEU A 76 -7.01 3.19 2.81
N GLY A 77 -6.35 4.24 2.30
CA GLY A 77 -5.52 5.17 3.06
C GLY A 77 -6.27 5.77 4.23
N ALA A 78 -7.42 6.37 3.95
CA ALA A 78 -8.29 6.97 4.96
C ALA A 78 -8.73 5.94 6.02
N VAL A 79 -9.17 4.75 5.59
CA VAL A 79 -9.58 3.66 6.50
C VAL A 79 -8.42 3.18 7.37
N LEU A 80 -7.18 3.17 6.87
CA LEU A 80 -6.01 2.68 7.60
C LEU A 80 -5.57 3.64 8.73
N ILE A 81 -5.87 4.94 8.63
CA ILE A 81 -5.44 5.96 9.61
C ILE A 81 -5.86 5.57 11.02
N LEU A 82 -7.17 5.39 11.25
CA LEU A 82 -7.70 5.16 12.60
C LEU A 82 -7.16 3.88 13.26
N PRO A 83 -7.23 2.70 12.61
CA PRO A 83 -6.65 1.46 13.14
C PRO A 83 -5.19 1.60 13.52
N VAL A 84 -4.35 2.19 12.66
CA VAL A 84 -2.90 2.33 12.91
C VAL A 84 -2.63 3.26 14.09
N VAL A 85 -3.32 4.39 14.15
CA VAL A 85 -3.17 5.36 15.24
C VAL A 85 -3.61 4.74 16.57
N ILE A 86 -4.80 4.13 16.62
CA ILE A 86 -5.32 3.46 17.83
C ILE A 86 -4.38 2.33 18.27
N PHE A 87 -3.99 1.46 17.34
CA PHE A 87 -3.08 0.35 17.65
C PHE A 87 -1.75 0.87 18.18
N GLY A 88 -1.16 1.89 17.53
CA GLY A 88 0.13 2.44 17.91
C GLY A 88 0.13 3.02 19.32
N PHE A 89 -0.86 3.86 19.66
CA PHE A 89 -0.98 4.43 21.00
C PHE A 89 -1.19 3.36 22.07
N VAL A 90 -2.13 2.43 21.87
CA VAL A 90 -2.42 1.36 22.83
C VAL A 90 -1.23 0.41 22.99
N HIS A 91 -0.59 0.03 21.89
CA HIS A 91 0.60 -0.84 21.92
C HIS A 91 1.75 -0.17 22.68
N MET A 92 1.94 1.13 22.47
CA MET A 92 2.99 1.89 23.13
C MET A 92 2.75 1.98 24.64
N TRP A 93 1.53 2.34 25.03
CA TRP A 93 1.15 2.43 26.43
C TRP A 93 1.37 1.11 27.17
N ASN A 94 1.01 0.00 26.54
CA ASN A 94 1.17 -1.34 27.11
C ASN A 94 2.63 -1.82 27.21
N THR A 95 3.55 -1.25 26.42
CA THR A 95 4.93 -1.75 26.30
C THR A 95 5.99 -0.78 26.82
N ARG A 96 5.64 0.46 27.17
CA ARG A 96 6.57 1.51 27.64
C ARG A 96 7.51 1.09 28.78
N ASN A 97 7.04 0.21 29.69
CA ASN A 97 7.80 -0.24 30.87
C ASN A 97 8.54 -1.56 30.66
N ARG A 98 8.64 -2.09 29.44
CA ARG A 98 9.37 -3.34 29.18
C ARG A 98 10.89 -3.15 29.26
N ARG A 99 11.57 -4.18 29.76
CA ARG A 99 13.02 -4.20 30.00
C ARG A 99 13.85 -4.14 28.71
N ASN A 100 13.33 -4.66 27.59
CA ASN A 100 14.00 -4.55 26.29
C ASN A 100 13.78 -3.14 25.68
N ARG A 101 14.60 -2.18 26.13
CA ARG A 101 14.54 -0.78 25.67
C ARG A 101 14.83 -0.62 24.18
N ARG A 102 15.63 -1.50 23.57
CA ARG A 102 15.94 -1.45 22.12
C ARG A 102 14.69 -1.69 21.29
N ALA A 103 13.92 -2.74 21.61
CA ALA A 103 12.67 -3.06 20.92
C ALA A 103 11.64 -1.92 21.06
N VAL A 104 11.54 -1.33 22.25
CA VAL A 104 10.64 -0.20 22.52
C VAL A 104 11.04 1.04 21.70
N ARG A 105 12.34 1.37 21.61
CA ARG A 105 12.84 2.48 20.77
C ARG A 105 12.54 2.27 19.28
N ILE A 106 12.75 1.05 18.77
CA ILE A 106 12.39 0.73 17.38
C ILE A 106 10.88 0.83 17.19
N GLY A 107 10.08 0.43 18.19
CA GLY A 107 8.63 0.62 18.19
C GLY A 107 8.21 2.10 18.10
N TYR A 108 8.86 2.99 18.86
CA TYR A 108 8.64 4.43 18.76
C TYR A 108 8.98 4.95 17.36
N ALA A 109 10.15 4.57 16.83
CA ALA A 109 10.55 4.95 15.48
C ALA A 109 9.53 4.46 14.43
N LEU A 110 9.13 3.19 14.48
CA LEU A 110 8.13 2.63 13.57
C LEU A 110 6.80 3.39 13.63
N PHE A 111 6.33 3.75 14.82
CA PHE A 111 5.10 4.52 14.98
C PHE A 111 5.26 5.94 14.41
N THR A 112 6.35 6.63 14.71
CA THR A 112 6.64 7.97 14.15
C THR A 112 6.67 7.96 12.63
N VAL A 113 7.40 7.00 12.03
CA VAL A 113 7.47 6.85 10.57
C VAL A 113 6.08 6.51 9.99
N SER A 114 5.25 5.76 10.73
CA SER A 114 3.87 5.48 10.31
C SER A 114 3.02 6.75 10.30
N LEU A 115 3.16 7.61 11.31
CA LEU A 115 2.46 8.90 11.34
C LEU A 115 2.91 9.81 10.19
N VAL A 116 4.21 9.85 9.89
CA VAL A 116 4.73 10.59 8.72
C VAL A 116 4.09 10.08 7.43
N LEU A 117 3.99 8.77 7.23
CA LEU A 117 3.33 8.21 6.04
C LEU A 117 1.86 8.63 5.94
N LEU A 118 1.12 8.55 7.04
CA LEU A 118 -0.30 8.90 7.06
C LEU A 118 -0.52 10.41 6.85
N ILE A 119 0.26 11.26 7.53
CA ILE A 119 0.18 12.72 7.39
C ILE A 119 0.54 13.13 5.96
N THR A 120 1.62 12.60 5.40
CA THR A 120 2.01 12.90 4.00
C THR A 120 0.94 12.44 3.01
N GLY A 121 0.31 11.29 3.25
CA GLY A 121 -0.80 10.81 2.42
C GLY A 121 -1.99 11.77 2.45
N VAL A 122 -2.40 12.22 3.65
CA VAL A 122 -3.47 13.22 3.79
C VAL A 122 -3.10 14.54 3.11
N LEU A 123 -1.87 15.03 3.29
CA LEU A 123 -1.41 16.28 2.67
C LEU A 123 -1.42 16.22 1.13
N LEU A 124 -1.21 15.06 0.53
CA LEU A 124 -1.23 14.91 -0.94
C LEU A 124 -2.64 14.86 -1.54
N VAL A 125 -3.67 14.65 -0.72
CA VAL A 125 -5.06 14.65 -1.18
C VAL A 125 -5.42 16.03 -1.70
N ARG A 126 -5.99 16.08 -2.91
CA ARG A 126 -6.56 17.30 -3.49
C ARG A 126 -8.06 17.27 -3.34
N VAL A 127 -8.59 18.10 -2.46
CA VAL A 127 -10.03 18.33 -2.31
C VAL A 127 -10.28 19.82 -2.36
N THR A 128 -11.45 20.25 -2.80
CA THR A 128 -11.83 21.68 -2.86
C THR A 128 -11.51 22.37 -1.53
N GLY A 129 -10.57 23.32 -1.54
CA GLY A 129 -10.11 24.05 -0.34
C GLY A 129 -8.87 23.47 0.38
N PHE A 130 -8.42 22.27 0.03
CA PHE A 130 -7.23 21.61 0.58
C PHE A 130 -6.31 21.15 -0.57
N ASP A 131 -5.31 21.99 -0.89
CA ASP A 131 -4.26 21.66 -1.87
C ASP A 131 -2.94 22.34 -1.48
N LEU A 132 -1.84 21.59 -1.54
CA LEU A 132 -0.50 22.17 -1.45
C LEU A 132 -0.17 22.86 -2.77
N LYS A 133 -0.40 24.17 -2.79
CA LYS A 133 -0.09 25.05 -3.93
C LYS A 133 1.41 25.27 -4.12
N ASN A 134 2.21 25.19 -3.05
CA ASN A 134 3.66 25.38 -3.14
C ASN A 134 4.31 24.12 -3.77
N PRO A 135 5.00 24.25 -4.93
CA PRO A 135 5.53 23.11 -5.67
C PRO A 135 6.66 22.39 -4.93
N LEU A 136 7.52 23.11 -4.20
CA LEU A 136 8.60 22.51 -3.42
C LEU A 136 8.03 21.69 -2.26
N ALA A 137 7.10 22.27 -1.50
CA ALA A 137 6.46 21.58 -0.38
C ALA A 137 5.74 20.31 -0.86
N ARG A 138 5.02 20.39 -1.98
CA ARG A 138 4.35 19.24 -2.59
C ARG A 138 5.33 18.14 -3.00
N SER A 139 6.42 18.51 -3.68
CA SER A 139 7.44 17.55 -4.13
C SER A 139 8.10 16.85 -2.93
N THR A 140 8.44 17.60 -1.88
CA THR A 140 8.99 17.02 -0.65
C THR A 140 8.02 16.03 0.00
N VAL A 141 6.74 16.41 0.16
CA VAL A 141 5.71 15.54 0.75
C VAL A 141 5.51 14.28 -0.11
N TYR A 142 5.51 14.42 -1.44
CA TYR A 142 5.43 13.31 -2.37
C TYR A 142 6.58 12.31 -2.18
N TRP A 143 7.82 12.78 -2.20
CA TRP A 143 8.98 11.91 -2.02
C TRP A 143 9.03 11.26 -0.64
N LEU A 144 8.63 12.00 0.41
CA LEU A 144 8.44 11.40 1.71
C LEU A 144 7.42 10.27 1.63
N HIS A 145 6.23 10.51 1.07
CA HIS A 145 5.19 9.49 0.96
C HIS A 145 5.64 8.24 0.19
N VAL A 146 6.48 8.40 -0.84
CA VAL A 146 7.02 7.30 -1.64
C VAL A 146 8.10 6.50 -0.90
N ILE A 147 8.99 7.16 -0.15
CA ILE A 147 10.15 6.51 0.51
C ILE A 147 9.75 5.90 1.87
N THR A 148 8.83 6.54 2.60
CA THR A 148 8.44 6.16 3.96
C THR A 148 7.94 4.69 4.09
N PRO A 149 7.18 4.13 3.13
CA PRO A 149 6.77 2.72 3.16
C PRO A 149 7.95 1.75 3.18
N LEU A 150 9.04 2.05 2.47
CA LEU A 150 10.25 1.22 2.48
C LEU A 150 10.90 1.25 3.87
N ALA A 151 10.98 2.43 4.48
CA ALA A 151 11.45 2.58 5.86
C ALA A 151 10.56 1.82 6.86
N LEU A 152 9.23 1.81 6.67
CA LEU A 152 8.31 1.04 7.51
C LEU A 152 8.55 -0.47 7.42
N VAL A 153 8.73 -1.01 6.20
CA VAL A 153 9.01 -2.45 6.01
C VAL A 153 10.31 -2.82 6.72
N TRP A 154 11.36 -2.01 6.56
CA TRP A 154 12.65 -2.21 7.22
C TRP A 154 12.55 -2.11 8.76
N LEU A 155 11.94 -1.05 9.28
CA LEU A 155 11.77 -0.86 10.73
C LEU A 155 10.88 -1.94 11.35
N TYR A 156 9.84 -2.38 10.64
CA TYR A 156 8.98 -3.49 11.09
C TYR A 156 9.78 -4.79 11.18
N TRP A 157 10.64 -5.06 10.20
CA TRP A 157 11.54 -6.21 10.24
C TRP A 157 12.45 -6.16 11.48
N LEU A 158 13.14 -5.03 11.71
CA LEU A 158 13.98 -4.83 12.90
C LEU A 158 13.19 -4.94 14.21
N HIS A 159 11.99 -4.38 14.25
CA HIS A 159 11.11 -4.45 15.42
C HIS A 159 10.76 -5.90 15.77
N ARG A 160 10.55 -6.73 14.74
CA ARG A 160 10.12 -8.12 14.92
C ARG A 160 11.26 -9.10 15.15
N ILE A 161 12.50 -8.79 14.74
CA ILE A 161 13.70 -9.56 15.15
C ILE A 161 13.82 -9.61 16.67
N ALA A 162 13.42 -8.54 17.37
CA ALA A 162 13.38 -8.49 18.83
C ALA A 162 12.19 -9.25 19.46
N GLY A 163 11.34 -9.89 18.64
CA GLY A 163 10.11 -10.59 19.05
C GLY A 163 9.93 -11.96 18.35
N PRO A 164 8.68 -12.44 18.18
CA PRO A 164 8.42 -13.72 17.53
C PRO A 164 8.80 -13.74 16.05
N ARG A 165 9.40 -14.86 15.59
CA ARG A 165 9.89 -15.03 14.21
C ARG A 165 8.84 -14.72 13.13
N ILE A 166 9.30 -14.17 12.00
CA ILE A 166 8.50 -13.98 10.78
C ILE A 166 8.17 -15.33 10.16
N LYS A 167 6.88 -15.58 9.90
CA LYS A 167 6.45 -16.69 9.07
C LYS A 167 6.59 -16.31 7.60
N TRP A 168 7.81 -16.38 7.07
CA TRP A 168 8.15 -15.97 5.71
C TRP A 168 7.30 -16.64 4.63
N ALA A 169 6.87 -17.88 4.85
CA ALA A 169 5.96 -18.60 3.95
C ALA A 169 4.65 -17.85 3.68
N ILE A 170 4.09 -17.15 4.67
CA ILE A 170 2.86 -16.36 4.48
C ILE A 170 3.16 -15.13 3.62
N GLY A 171 4.28 -14.46 3.88
CA GLY A 171 4.72 -13.31 3.09
C GLY A 171 4.98 -13.68 1.64
N LEU A 172 5.66 -14.80 1.38
CA LEU A 172 5.93 -15.30 0.03
C LEU A 172 4.65 -15.69 -0.72
N ARG A 173 3.70 -16.36 -0.07
CA ARG A 173 2.40 -16.68 -0.68
C ARG A 173 1.63 -15.43 -1.07
N PHE A 174 1.58 -14.44 -0.17
CA PHE A 174 0.95 -13.16 -0.46
C PHE A 174 1.65 -12.44 -1.62
N ALA A 175 2.98 -12.35 -1.59
CA ALA A 175 3.76 -11.73 -2.67
C ALA A 175 3.50 -12.42 -4.01
N GLY A 176 3.46 -13.75 -4.05
CA GLY A 176 3.12 -14.50 -5.27
C GLY A 176 1.74 -14.16 -5.81
N VAL A 177 0.70 -14.22 -4.96
CA VAL A 177 -0.69 -13.90 -5.37
C VAL A 177 -0.82 -12.44 -5.81
N ALA A 178 -0.24 -11.50 -5.06
CA ALA A 178 -0.25 -10.08 -5.39
C ALA A 178 0.46 -9.81 -6.72
N SER A 179 1.65 -10.37 -6.93
CA SER A 179 2.39 -10.20 -8.19
C SER A 179 1.64 -10.76 -9.39
N VAL A 180 1.03 -11.94 -9.27
CA VAL A 180 0.21 -12.52 -10.35
C VAL A 180 -1.02 -11.66 -10.63
N GLY A 181 -1.72 -11.19 -9.59
CA GLY A 181 -2.87 -10.31 -9.73
C GLY A 181 -2.53 -8.97 -10.38
N ILE A 182 -1.46 -8.31 -9.91
CA ILE A 182 -0.96 -7.05 -10.48
C ILE A 182 -0.54 -7.26 -11.93
N ALA A 183 0.24 -8.31 -12.23
CA ALA A 183 0.67 -8.59 -13.60
C ALA A 183 -0.53 -8.85 -14.53
N GLY A 184 -1.53 -9.63 -14.09
CA GLY A 184 -2.74 -9.88 -14.88
C GLY A 184 -3.52 -8.60 -15.18
N ILE A 185 -3.71 -7.74 -14.18
CA ILE A 185 -4.39 -6.45 -14.34
C ILE A 185 -3.61 -5.53 -15.28
N VAL A 186 -2.29 -5.41 -15.09
CA VAL A 186 -1.45 -4.55 -15.93
C VAL A 186 -1.41 -5.05 -17.37
N LEU A 187 -1.25 -6.35 -17.60
CA LEU A 187 -1.28 -6.92 -18.94
C LEU A 187 -2.62 -6.68 -19.64
N PHE A 188 -3.73 -6.78 -18.91
CA PHE A 188 -5.04 -6.45 -19.44
C PHE A 188 -5.16 -4.96 -19.80
N GLN A 189 -4.66 -4.07 -18.93
CA GLN A 189 -4.70 -2.63 -19.16
C GLN A 189 -3.80 -2.16 -20.30
N MET A 190 -2.70 -2.86 -20.55
CA MET A 190 -1.81 -2.59 -21.69
C MET A 190 -2.43 -2.96 -23.04
N GLN A 191 -3.56 -3.67 -23.06
CA GLN A 191 -4.26 -4.00 -24.30
C GLN A 191 -5.26 -2.90 -24.63
N ASP A 192 -5.25 -2.38 -25.86
CA ASP A 192 -6.26 -1.43 -26.32
C ASP A 192 -7.54 -2.18 -26.73
N PRO A 193 -8.64 -2.09 -25.96
CA PRO A 193 -9.89 -2.79 -26.29
C PRO A 193 -10.50 -2.30 -27.60
N ARG A 194 -10.13 -1.09 -28.06
CA ARG A 194 -10.61 -0.53 -29.33
C ARG A 194 -10.05 -1.28 -30.53
N GLN A 195 -8.94 -2.01 -30.38
CA GLN A 195 -8.34 -2.78 -31.46
C GLN A 195 -8.93 -4.19 -31.60
N TRP A 196 -9.63 -4.71 -30.58
CA TRP A 196 -10.01 -6.12 -30.53
C TRP A 196 -11.01 -6.54 -31.61
N ASN A 197 -11.79 -5.60 -32.14
CA ASN A 197 -12.77 -5.82 -33.22
C ASN A 197 -12.73 -4.69 -34.27
N ALA A 198 -11.60 -4.02 -34.41
CA ALA A 198 -11.49 -2.92 -35.36
C ALA A 198 -11.42 -3.46 -36.79
N VAL A 199 -12.44 -3.15 -37.60
CA VAL A 199 -12.47 -3.48 -39.02
C VAL A 199 -11.98 -2.26 -39.79
N GLY A 200 -10.87 -2.40 -40.51
CA GLY A 200 -10.31 -1.37 -41.38
C GLY A 200 -10.47 -1.71 -42.87
N PRO A 201 -10.37 -0.72 -43.76
CA PRO A 201 -10.33 -0.94 -45.20
C PRO A 201 -9.11 -1.77 -45.63
N GLU A 202 -9.28 -2.71 -46.57
CA GLU A 202 -8.17 -3.50 -47.12
C GLU A 202 -7.11 -2.61 -47.83
N SER A 203 -7.53 -1.49 -48.40
CA SER A 203 -6.64 -0.49 -49.03
C SER A 203 -6.03 0.51 -48.05
N GLY A 204 -6.26 0.34 -46.74
CA GLY A 204 -5.72 1.22 -45.70
C GLY A 204 -6.14 2.67 -45.89
N SER A 205 -5.21 3.61 -45.75
CA SER A 205 -5.51 5.05 -45.83
C SER A 205 -6.02 5.51 -47.18
N GLN A 206 -5.74 4.76 -48.26
CA GLN A 206 -6.18 5.10 -49.62
C GLN A 206 -7.69 5.04 -49.77
N TYR A 207 -8.39 4.25 -48.93
CA TYR A 207 -9.86 4.20 -48.93
C TYR A 207 -10.50 5.57 -48.71
N PHE A 208 -9.86 6.41 -47.91
CA PHE A 208 -10.42 7.71 -47.55
C PHE A 208 -10.12 8.79 -48.60
N GLU A 209 -9.16 8.59 -49.50
CA GLU A 209 -8.78 9.60 -50.50
C GLU A 209 -9.92 9.86 -51.52
N PRO A 210 -10.13 11.13 -51.95
CA PRO A 210 -9.37 12.35 -51.64
C PRO A 210 -9.75 13.01 -50.31
N SER A 211 -10.70 12.43 -49.56
CA SER A 211 -11.09 12.95 -48.25
C SER A 211 -9.99 12.68 -47.20
N LEU A 212 -9.58 13.73 -46.49
CA LEU A 212 -8.65 13.62 -45.37
C LEU A 212 -9.33 13.20 -44.06
N ALA A 213 -10.66 13.05 -44.06
CA ALA A 213 -11.41 12.62 -42.89
C ALA A 213 -11.28 11.11 -42.69
N ARG A 214 -10.49 10.73 -41.67
CA ARG A 214 -10.31 9.34 -41.22
C ARG A 214 -10.23 9.31 -39.70
N THR A 215 -10.51 8.14 -39.11
CA THR A 215 -10.29 7.93 -37.67
C THR A 215 -8.78 7.94 -37.37
N THR A 216 -8.41 8.24 -36.12
CA THR A 216 -7.00 8.25 -35.68
C THR A 216 -6.34 6.87 -35.86
N SER A 217 -7.13 5.79 -35.83
CA SER A 217 -6.69 4.42 -36.06
C SER A 217 -6.69 4.01 -37.54
N GLY A 218 -7.29 4.80 -38.43
CA GLY A 218 -7.50 4.43 -39.83
C GLY A 218 -8.56 3.35 -40.05
N ASN A 219 -9.28 2.95 -39.00
CA ASN A 219 -10.32 1.93 -39.03
C ASN A 219 -11.71 2.56 -39.25
N PHE A 220 -12.69 1.75 -39.67
CA PHE A 220 -14.07 2.21 -39.80
C PHE A 220 -14.72 2.51 -38.44
N ILE A 221 -15.66 3.46 -38.43
CA ILE A 221 -16.56 3.67 -37.29
C ILE A 221 -17.70 2.65 -37.44
N PRO A 222 -17.95 1.78 -36.45
CA PRO A 222 -19.04 0.81 -36.53
C PRO A 222 -20.39 1.49 -36.73
N ALA A 223 -21.20 0.99 -37.66
CA ALA A 223 -22.52 1.56 -37.96
C ALA A 223 -23.42 1.62 -36.72
N GLU A 224 -23.38 0.59 -35.87
CA GLU A 224 -24.09 0.57 -34.59
C GLU A 224 -23.73 1.73 -33.64
N SER A 225 -22.51 2.28 -33.75
CA SER A 225 -22.08 3.43 -32.94
C SER A 225 -22.61 4.76 -33.48
N LEU A 226 -22.91 4.82 -34.77
CA LEU A 226 -23.50 6.00 -35.42
C LEU A 226 -25.04 6.02 -35.34
N MET A 227 -25.66 4.86 -35.15
CA MET A 227 -27.12 4.69 -35.16
C MET A 227 -27.71 4.50 -33.74
N LYS A 228 -27.03 5.01 -32.70
CA LYS A 228 -27.55 5.02 -31.33
C LYS A 228 -28.53 6.19 -31.16
N ASP A 229 -29.77 5.97 -31.56
CA ASP A 229 -30.88 6.91 -31.37
C ASP A 229 -31.59 6.75 -30.02
N ASP A 230 -31.29 5.67 -29.28
CA ASP A 230 -31.85 5.39 -27.96
C ASP A 230 -31.00 6.06 -26.87
N TYR A 231 -31.50 7.17 -26.31
CA TYR A 231 -30.96 7.86 -25.13
C TYR A 231 -31.52 7.31 -23.81
#